data_AF-A0A847VMS1-F1
#
_entry.id   AF-A0A847VMS1-F1
#
_cell.length_a   1.000
_cell.length_b   1.000
_cell.length_c   1.000
_cell.angle_alpha   90.00
_cell.angle_beta   90.00
_cell.angle_gamma   90.00
#
_symmetry.space_group_name_H-M   'P 1'
#
loop_
_entity.id
_entity.type
_entity.pdbx_description
1 polymer ?
#
loop_
_entity_poly.entity_id
_entity_poly.type
_entity_poly.pdbx_seq_one_letter_code
_entity_poly.pdbx_strand_id
1 'polypeptide(L)'
;MNELHPTPSRYAQAFSLLAALAPGQQPHAWQVDLAMPQACDNRLVRVPTGLGKTFGVLGAWWWNRIAQRREGWPRRLVWCLPMRVLVEQVVAEAEAALARVGSQAVPIPVRALMGGAEAGDWHLSPGREAVLVGTQDMLLSRALNRGYAAPRARWPMDFGLLNQDCLWVMDEVQLMDAGLATSAQLQAFREEEQGRGASLRPCKTWWMSATLQPAWVNGGPDTREPLRDLAQIRIPPAQRSGPLWDAQAVRKPLQVRQVQPAGKPPAHASLLAALVAEAHAAGGRGARGPTLVVVNRVERAVEIYKALAAAAKGPSSGTDLRLVHSRFRPADRAHWRESFLNRAACAPGVDRIIVATQVVEAGVDISAGVLVTELAPWPSLVQRFGRCARYGGEADVIVFDALAADRASAAPYAAEELEAARSALALVDDVAPRSLEAFEEAHPERAASLYP
;
A
#
# COMPACT_ATOMS: atom_id res chain seq x y z
N MET A 1 19.04 -37.93 -12.21
CA MET A 1 17.91 -37.45 -11.39
C MET A 1 17.11 -36.50 -12.25
N ASN A 2 15.88 -36.85 -12.63
CA ASN A 2 15.04 -36.02 -13.49
C ASN A 2 14.92 -34.60 -12.90
N GLU A 3 15.47 -33.61 -13.59
CA GLU A 3 15.15 -32.19 -13.36
C GLU A 3 13.67 -32.02 -13.68
N LEU A 4 12.84 -32.19 -12.66
CA LEU A 4 11.41 -32.05 -12.80
C LEU A 4 11.11 -30.58 -13.03
N HIS A 5 10.67 -30.24 -14.24
CA HIS A 5 10.30 -28.89 -14.63
C HIS A 5 9.37 -28.22 -13.58
N PRO A 6 9.55 -26.93 -13.29
CA PRO A 6 8.67 -26.20 -12.40
C PRO A 6 7.27 -26.16 -12.99
N THR A 7 6.29 -26.63 -12.23
CA THR A 7 4.88 -26.60 -12.62
C THR A 7 4.09 -25.66 -11.72
N PRO A 8 3.01 -25.03 -12.23
CA PRO A 8 2.08 -24.23 -11.44
C PRO A 8 1.59 -24.93 -10.17
N SER A 9 1.30 -26.23 -10.26
CA SER A 9 0.83 -27.05 -9.13
C SER A 9 1.86 -27.16 -8.01
N ARG A 10 3.15 -27.32 -8.35
CA ARG A 10 4.22 -27.40 -7.34
C ARG A 10 4.47 -26.07 -6.66
N TYR A 11 4.47 -24.99 -7.44
CA TYR A 11 4.55 -23.66 -6.88
C TYR A 11 3.37 -23.41 -5.94
N ALA A 12 2.14 -23.78 -6.33
CA ALA A 12 0.97 -23.58 -5.48
C ALA A 12 1.05 -24.32 -4.14
N GLN A 13 1.57 -25.55 -4.13
CA GLN A 13 1.82 -26.30 -2.90
C GLN A 13 2.86 -25.60 -2.00
N ALA A 14 4.00 -25.20 -2.58
CA ALA A 14 5.05 -24.51 -1.83
C ALA A 14 4.60 -23.13 -1.32
N PHE A 15 3.84 -22.41 -2.14
CA PHE A 15 3.24 -21.12 -1.80
C PHE A 15 2.25 -21.26 -0.64
N SER A 16 1.45 -22.33 -0.63
CA SER A 16 0.48 -22.58 0.45
C SER A 16 1.16 -22.69 1.82
N LEU A 17 2.34 -23.32 1.88
CA LEU A 17 3.18 -23.35 3.09
C LEU A 17 3.75 -21.96 3.41
N LEU A 18 4.32 -21.28 2.41
CA LEU A 18 4.93 -19.94 2.56
C LEU A 18 3.93 -18.93 3.12
N ALA A 19 2.74 -18.85 2.54
CA ALA A 19 1.69 -17.92 2.90
C ALA A 19 0.78 -18.40 4.04
N ALA A 20 1.04 -19.61 4.60
CA ALA A 20 0.20 -20.24 5.63
C ALA A 20 -1.30 -20.27 5.25
N LEU A 21 -1.60 -20.68 4.01
CA LEU A 21 -2.98 -20.78 3.54
C LEU A 21 -3.74 -21.86 4.31
N ALA A 22 -5.02 -21.60 4.60
CA ALA A 22 -5.88 -22.59 5.27
C ALA A 22 -6.13 -23.81 4.37
N PRO A 23 -6.44 -25.00 4.93
CA PRO A 23 -6.79 -26.17 4.14
C PRO A 23 -7.89 -25.87 3.11
N GLY A 24 -7.63 -26.19 1.85
CA GLY A 24 -8.55 -25.92 0.73
C GLY A 24 -8.41 -24.55 0.07
N GLN A 25 -7.67 -23.60 0.67
CA GLN A 25 -7.31 -22.35 -0.02
C GLN A 25 -6.20 -22.60 -1.05
N GLN A 26 -6.24 -21.85 -2.15
CA GLN A 26 -5.25 -21.88 -3.22
C GLN A 26 -4.67 -20.48 -3.42
N PRO A 27 -3.41 -20.36 -3.91
CA PRO A 27 -2.89 -19.06 -4.35
C PRO A 27 -3.81 -18.46 -5.41
N HIS A 28 -3.88 -17.13 -5.44
CA HIS A 28 -4.51 -16.44 -6.56
C HIS A 28 -3.72 -16.71 -7.85
N ALA A 29 -4.41 -16.80 -8.98
CA ALA A 29 -3.78 -17.05 -10.28
C ALA A 29 -2.64 -16.05 -10.58
N TRP A 30 -2.84 -14.77 -10.30
CA TRP A 30 -1.79 -13.75 -10.49
C TRP A 30 -0.51 -14.01 -9.67
N GLN A 31 -0.62 -14.64 -8.49
CA GLN A 31 0.55 -15.00 -7.65
C GLN A 31 1.34 -16.15 -8.28
N VAL A 32 0.64 -17.06 -8.96
CA VAL A 32 1.24 -18.13 -9.77
C VAL A 32 1.90 -17.53 -11.01
N ASP A 33 1.16 -16.75 -11.77
CA ASP A 33 1.62 -16.10 -13.00
C ASP A 33 2.88 -15.25 -12.76
N LEU A 34 2.97 -14.57 -11.62
CA LEU A 34 4.15 -13.78 -11.26
C LEU A 34 5.42 -14.62 -11.11
N ALA A 35 5.29 -15.87 -10.66
CA ALA A 35 6.40 -16.78 -10.37
C ALA A 35 6.82 -17.67 -11.55
N MET A 36 5.97 -17.80 -12.58
CA MET A 36 6.20 -18.72 -13.71
C MET A 36 7.28 -18.29 -14.71
N PRO A 37 7.50 -16.99 -15.02
CA PRO A 37 8.53 -16.57 -15.96
C PRO A 37 9.91 -17.17 -15.65
N GLN A 38 10.62 -17.60 -16.69
CA GLN A 38 11.96 -18.16 -16.52
C GLN A 38 12.98 -17.09 -16.13
N ALA A 39 12.91 -15.92 -16.78
CA ALA A 39 13.73 -14.76 -16.47
C ALA A 39 12.99 -13.80 -15.53
N CYS A 40 13.77 -13.05 -14.75
CA CYS A 40 13.28 -11.92 -13.98
C CYS A 40 13.42 -10.66 -14.83
N ASP A 41 12.30 -10.00 -15.11
CA ASP A 41 12.23 -8.75 -15.88
C ASP A 41 11.45 -7.67 -15.13
N ASN A 42 11.63 -6.43 -15.57
CA ASN A 42 10.87 -5.28 -15.07
C ASN A 42 9.38 -5.48 -15.33
N ARG A 43 8.54 -5.09 -14.36
CA ARG A 43 7.09 -5.23 -14.52
C ARG A 43 6.31 -4.27 -13.64
N LEU A 44 5.08 -4.05 -14.05
CA LEU A 44 4.05 -3.37 -13.28
C LEU A 44 3.16 -4.43 -12.63
N VAL A 45 2.88 -4.28 -11.33
CA VAL A 45 1.97 -5.17 -10.58
C VAL A 45 0.81 -4.34 -10.09
N ARG A 46 -0.30 -4.39 -10.82
CA ARG A 46 -1.54 -3.68 -10.47
C ARG A 46 -2.59 -4.66 -9.99
N VAL A 47 -2.60 -4.86 -8.68
CA VAL A 47 -3.50 -5.79 -7.98
C VAL A 47 -4.19 -5.04 -6.83
N PRO A 48 -5.52 -5.18 -6.64
CA PRO A 48 -6.22 -4.57 -5.53
C PRO A 48 -5.64 -4.90 -4.16
N THR A 49 -5.89 -4.02 -3.19
CA THR A 49 -5.46 -4.26 -1.81
C THR A 49 -6.18 -5.48 -1.22
N GLY A 50 -5.50 -6.20 -0.32
CA GLY A 50 -6.07 -7.38 0.35
C GLY A 50 -5.89 -8.72 -0.38
N LEU A 51 -5.33 -8.74 -1.59
CA LEU A 51 -5.15 -9.96 -2.38
C LEU A 51 -3.77 -10.62 -2.24
N GLY A 52 -3.05 -10.32 -1.15
CA GLY A 52 -1.77 -10.96 -0.84
C GLY A 52 -0.61 -10.54 -1.74
N LYS A 53 -0.51 -9.24 -2.05
CA LYS A 53 0.62 -8.62 -2.78
C LYS A 53 1.99 -9.03 -2.21
N THR A 54 2.15 -8.93 -0.89
CA THR A 54 3.40 -9.27 -0.20
C THR A 54 3.82 -10.72 -0.46
N PHE A 55 2.93 -11.68 -0.21
CA PHE A 55 3.26 -13.09 -0.41
C PHE A 55 3.45 -13.44 -1.89
N GLY A 56 2.72 -12.82 -2.81
CA GLY A 56 2.92 -13.02 -4.25
C GLY A 56 4.35 -12.70 -4.68
N VAL A 57 4.87 -11.53 -4.30
CA VAL A 57 6.23 -11.11 -4.66
C VAL A 57 7.30 -11.93 -3.94
N LEU A 58 7.17 -12.10 -2.62
CA LEU A 58 8.12 -12.90 -1.83
C LEU A 58 8.16 -14.35 -2.33
N GLY A 59 6.98 -14.93 -2.62
CA GLY A 59 6.83 -16.28 -3.14
C GLY A 59 7.46 -16.45 -4.51
N ALA A 60 7.26 -15.50 -5.43
CA ALA A 60 7.88 -15.53 -6.75
C ALA A 60 9.42 -15.47 -6.68
N TRP A 61 9.97 -14.56 -5.86
CA TRP A 61 11.42 -14.47 -5.67
C TRP A 61 11.98 -15.74 -5.01
N TRP A 62 11.39 -16.18 -3.89
CA TRP A 62 11.83 -17.37 -3.16
C TRP A 62 11.76 -18.61 -4.05
N TRP A 63 10.66 -18.81 -4.77
CA TRP A 63 10.51 -19.96 -5.65
C TRP A 63 11.63 -20.02 -6.69
N ASN A 64 11.88 -18.91 -7.38
CA ASN A 64 12.85 -18.90 -8.47
C ASN A 64 14.30 -18.90 -7.99
N ARG A 65 14.65 -18.00 -7.06
CA ARG A 65 16.02 -17.86 -6.58
C ARG A 65 16.42 -19.02 -5.67
N ILE A 66 15.53 -19.43 -4.76
CA ILE A 66 15.87 -20.33 -3.65
C ILE A 66 15.47 -21.76 -3.97
N ALA A 67 14.18 -22.01 -4.23
CA ALA A 67 13.67 -23.37 -4.41
C ALA A 67 14.15 -23.98 -5.73
N GLN A 68 14.13 -23.20 -6.82
CA GLN A 68 14.57 -23.61 -8.15
C GLN A 68 16.05 -23.31 -8.43
N ARG A 69 16.75 -22.61 -7.52
CA ARG A 69 18.18 -22.26 -7.63
C ARG A 69 18.55 -21.59 -8.96
N ARG A 70 17.67 -20.75 -9.50
CA ARG A 70 17.91 -20.06 -10.77
C ARG A 70 18.88 -18.90 -10.57
N GLU A 71 20.09 -19.02 -11.09
CA GLU A 71 21.11 -17.96 -10.98
C GLU A 71 20.74 -16.68 -11.74
N GLY A 72 19.88 -16.79 -12.76
CA GLY A 72 19.34 -15.65 -13.50
C GLY A 72 18.30 -14.84 -12.72
N TRP A 73 17.86 -15.31 -11.55
CA TRP A 73 17.03 -14.53 -10.64
C TRP A 73 17.90 -13.83 -9.58
N PRO A 74 17.63 -12.53 -9.30
CA PRO A 74 18.46 -11.76 -8.39
C PRO A 74 18.64 -12.35 -7.00
N ARG A 75 19.86 -12.27 -6.45
CA ARG A 75 20.19 -12.73 -5.09
C ARG A 75 19.49 -11.95 -4.00
N ARG A 76 19.27 -10.65 -4.18
CA ARG A 76 18.68 -9.80 -3.14
C ARG A 76 17.29 -9.36 -3.56
N LEU A 77 16.33 -9.54 -2.67
CA LEU A 77 15.02 -8.91 -2.78
C LEU A 77 15.07 -7.58 -2.02
N VAL A 78 15.03 -6.46 -2.72
CA VAL A 78 15.06 -5.12 -2.15
C VAL A 78 13.65 -4.55 -2.16
N TRP A 79 13.02 -4.49 -0.99
CA TRP A 79 11.65 -4.04 -0.81
C TRP A 79 11.60 -2.60 -0.31
N CYS A 80 11.17 -1.69 -1.17
CA CYS A 80 11.12 -0.26 -0.95
C CYS A 80 9.68 0.18 -0.64
N LEU A 81 9.50 0.88 0.49
CA LEU A 81 8.19 1.28 1.02
C LEU A 81 8.16 2.78 1.34
N PRO A 82 7.00 3.45 1.21
CA PRO A 82 6.90 4.89 1.47
C PRO A 82 6.99 5.24 2.96
N MET A 83 6.62 4.31 3.86
CA MET A 83 6.45 4.58 5.29
C MET A 83 7.07 3.50 6.18
N ARG A 84 7.57 3.91 7.35
CA ARG A 84 8.21 3.02 8.36
C ARG A 84 7.29 1.89 8.86
N VAL A 85 6.02 2.21 9.07
CA VAL A 85 5.01 1.26 9.57
C VAL A 85 4.89 0.07 8.61
N LEU A 86 4.94 0.30 7.30
CA LEU A 86 4.92 -0.76 6.30
C LEU A 86 6.19 -1.63 6.35
N VAL A 87 7.36 -1.03 6.59
CA VAL A 87 8.64 -1.76 6.66
C VAL A 87 8.58 -2.82 7.75
N GLU A 88 8.16 -2.45 8.95
CA GLU A 88 8.05 -3.39 10.08
C GLU A 88 7.09 -4.55 9.77
N GLN A 89 5.97 -4.25 9.11
CA GLN A 89 4.99 -5.27 8.73
C GLN A 89 5.58 -6.25 7.69
N VAL A 90 6.18 -5.73 6.62
CA VAL A 90 6.76 -6.56 5.56
C VAL A 90 7.94 -7.39 6.08
N VAL A 91 8.75 -6.85 7.01
CA VAL A 91 9.80 -7.61 7.69
C VAL A 91 9.20 -8.80 8.46
N ALA A 92 8.20 -8.56 9.32
CA ALA A 92 7.57 -9.61 10.10
C ALA A 92 6.90 -10.68 9.22
N GLU A 93 6.18 -10.26 8.16
CA GLU A 93 5.56 -11.16 7.19
C GLU A 93 6.61 -12.00 6.45
N ALA A 94 7.71 -11.39 6.01
CA ALA A 94 8.78 -12.08 5.28
C ALA A 94 9.55 -13.06 6.17
N GLU A 95 9.89 -12.68 7.40
CA GLU A 95 10.55 -13.57 8.37
C GLU A 95 9.69 -14.79 8.67
N ALA A 96 8.41 -14.57 9.00
CA ALA A 96 7.48 -15.66 9.29
C ALA A 96 7.27 -16.58 8.07
N ALA A 97 7.18 -16.01 6.86
CA ALA A 97 7.03 -16.79 5.64
C ALA A 97 8.27 -17.63 5.33
N LEU A 98 9.47 -17.04 5.38
CA LEU A 98 10.72 -17.73 5.10
C LEU A 98 11.02 -18.80 6.15
N ALA A 99 10.64 -18.60 7.42
CA ALA A 99 10.76 -19.61 8.46
C ALA A 99 9.90 -20.86 8.16
N ARG A 100 8.72 -20.71 7.54
CA ARG A 100 7.84 -21.83 7.18
C ARG A 100 8.37 -22.70 6.04
N VAL A 101 9.12 -22.11 5.10
CA VAL A 101 9.66 -22.82 3.93
C VAL A 101 11.17 -23.06 3.99
N GLY A 102 11.83 -22.60 5.05
CA GLY A 102 13.26 -22.71 5.23
C GLY A 102 13.68 -24.13 5.61
N SER A 103 14.19 -24.89 4.64
CA SER A 103 14.92 -26.15 4.87
C SER A 103 16.44 -26.00 4.75
N GLN A 104 16.94 -24.76 4.64
CA GLN A 104 18.38 -24.49 4.49
C GLN A 104 19.11 -24.57 5.82
N ALA A 105 20.37 -25.02 5.78
CA ALA A 105 21.27 -25.02 6.94
C ALA A 105 21.57 -23.60 7.47
N VAL A 106 21.43 -22.58 6.61
CA VAL A 106 21.61 -21.17 6.95
C VAL A 106 20.32 -20.41 6.61
N PRO A 107 19.66 -19.75 7.56
CA PRO A 107 18.48 -18.93 7.30
C PRO A 107 18.76 -17.75 6.38
N ILE A 108 17.79 -17.42 5.52
CA ILE A 108 17.86 -16.22 4.67
C ILE A 108 17.63 -14.99 5.55
N PRO A 109 18.59 -14.05 5.63
CA PRO A 109 18.43 -12.85 6.43
C PRO A 109 17.36 -11.92 5.84
N VAL A 110 16.41 -11.51 6.68
CA VAL A 110 15.56 -10.34 6.44
C VAL A 110 16.16 -9.17 7.23
N ARG A 111 16.31 -8.00 6.61
CA ARG A 111 16.97 -6.84 7.21
C ARG A 111 16.16 -5.58 6.98
N ALA A 112 15.89 -4.84 8.07
CA ALA A 112 15.20 -3.56 8.03
C ALA A 112 16.19 -2.41 7.81
N LEU A 113 16.03 -1.65 6.72
CA LEU A 113 16.77 -0.42 6.42
C LEU A 113 15.84 0.78 6.64
N MET A 114 15.67 1.16 7.90
CA MET A 114 14.87 2.32 8.31
C MET A 114 15.61 3.14 9.37
N GLY A 115 15.38 4.46 9.39
CA GLY A 115 16.01 5.33 10.37
C GLY A 115 15.65 4.93 11.81
N GLY A 116 16.66 4.72 12.65
CA GLY A 116 16.50 4.26 14.03
C GLY A 116 16.53 2.73 14.20
N ALA A 117 16.66 1.95 13.12
CA ALA A 117 16.89 0.52 13.19
C ALA A 117 18.35 0.17 12.86
N GLU A 118 18.89 -0.86 13.54
CA GLU A 118 20.17 -1.44 13.16
C GLU A 118 19.96 -2.40 11.98
N ALA A 119 20.39 -1.98 10.79
CA ALA A 119 20.27 -2.79 9.58
C ALA A 119 21.20 -4.04 9.58
N GLY A 120 22.04 -4.18 10.59
CA GLY A 120 23.10 -5.19 10.68
C GLY A 120 24.13 -5.10 9.56
N ASP A 121 25.00 -6.10 9.51
CA ASP A 121 26.14 -6.13 8.60
C ASP A 121 25.87 -6.89 7.29
N TRP A 122 24.71 -6.65 6.68
CA TRP A 122 24.32 -7.32 5.43
C TRP A 122 25.33 -7.12 4.30
N HIS A 123 26.01 -5.97 4.27
CA HIS A 123 27.06 -5.61 3.33
C HIS A 123 28.33 -6.47 3.46
N LEU A 124 28.56 -7.11 4.61
CA LEU A 124 29.71 -8.01 4.81
C LEU A 124 29.52 -9.40 4.18
N SER A 125 28.30 -9.71 3.70
CA SER A 125 27.99 -10.99 3.05
C SER A 125 27.41 -10.77 1.64
N PRO A 126 28.15 -10.12 0.72
CA PRO A 126 27.62 -9.71 -0.58
C PRO A 126 27.22 -10.90 -1.47
N GLY A 127 27.82 -12.08 -1.28
CA GLY A 127 27.50 -13.27 -2.06
C GLY A 127 26.23 -14.02 -1.62
N ARG A 128 25.63 -13.67 -0.48
CA ARG A 128 24.47 -14.37 0.11
C ARG A 128 23.15 -13.74 -0.30
N GLU A 129 22.12 -14.56 -0.39
CA GLU A 129 20.75 -14.13 -0.56
C GLU A 129 20.27 -13.36 0.67
N ALA A 130 19.47 -12.33 0.44
CA ALA A 130 18.90 -11.52 1.51
C ALA A 130 17.60 -10.84 1.07
N VAL A 131 16.71 -10.59 2.02
CA VAL A 131 15.58 -9.69 1.85
C VAL A 131 15.88 -8.40 2.59
N LEU A 132 16.02 -7.31 1.85
CA LEU A 132 16.30 -5.97 2.37
C LEU A 132 15.02 -5.16 2.30
N VAL A 133 14.41 -4.82 3.43
CA VAL A 133 13.14 -4.06 3.48
C VAL A 133 13.43 -2.69 4.06
N GLY A 134 13.08 -1.61 3.37
CA GLY A 134 13.43 -0.27 3.83
C GLY A 134 12.50 0.81 3.32
N THR A 135 12.65 2.01 3.91
CA THR A 135 11.94 3.18 3.41
C THR A 135 12.58 3.69 2.12
N GLN A 136 11.80 4.38 1.29
CA GLN A 136 12.29 5.01 0.07
C GLN A 136 13.51 5.90 0.32
N ASP A 137 13.51 6.70 1.39
CA ASP A 137 14.64 7.57 1.72
C ASP A 137 15.90 6.76 2.02
N MET A 138 15.78 5.61 2.69
CA MET A 138 16.93 4.80 3.06
C MET A 138 17.48 4.03 1.86
N LEU A 139 16.61 3.44 1.05
CA LEU A 139 17.03 2.60 -0.06
C LEU A 139 17.44 3.41 -1.28
N LEU A 140 16.64 4.39 -1.71
CA LEU A 140 16.94 5.16 -2.91
C LEU A 140 18.17 6.05 -2.71
N SER A 141 18.35 6.67 -1.54
CA SER A 141 19.56 7.46 -1.27
C SER A 141 20.84 6.62 -1.36
N ARG A 142 20.80 5.35 -0.94
CA ARG A 142 21.91 4.40 -1.08
C ARG A 142 22.12 3.99 -2.54
N ALA A 143 21.04 3.75 -3.27
CA ALA A 143 21.08 3.50 -4.71
C ALA A 143 21.62 4.70 -5.52
N LEU A 144 21.59 5.91 -4.95
CA LEU A 144 22.16 7.15 -5.49
C LEU A 144 23.56 7.49 -4.96
N ASN A 145 24.24 6.57 -4.27
CA ASN A 145 25.57 6.79 -3.68
C ASN A 145 25.61 7.94 -2.65
N ARG A 146 24.50 8.16 -1.95
CA ARG A 146 24.30 9.20 -0.92
C ARG A 146 23.54 8.64 0.28
N GLY A 147 23.91 7.43 0.72
CA GLY A 147 23.15 6.66 1.70
C GLY A 147 22.76 7.46 2.94
N TYR A 148 21.46 7.65 3.13
CA TYR A 148 20.89 8.35 4.28
C TYR A 148 21.19 7.58 5.56
N ALA A 149 21.64 8.30 6.59
CA ALA A 149 22.13 7.74 7.85
C ALA A 149 23.24 6.67 7.67
N ALA A 150 24.01 6.74 6.58
CA ALA A 150 25.20 5.92 6.36
C ALA A 150 26.47 6.80 6.31
N PRO A 151 27.60 6.33 6.86
CA PRO A 151 28.87 7.05 6.75
C PRO A 151 29.32 7.10 5.28
N ARG A 152 29.98 8.19 4.87
CA ARG A 152 30.40 8.42 3.47
C ARG A 152 31.25 7.28 2.90
N ALA A 153 32.11 6.68 3.73
CA ALA A 153 32.94 5.54 3.33
C ALA A 153 32.12 4.29 2.96
N ARG A 154 30.87 4.17 3.43
CA ARG A 154 29.96 3.07 3.11
C ARG A 154 29.16 3.30 1.83
N TRP A 155 29.05 4.54 1.34
CA TRP A 155 28.20 4.86 0.18
C TRP A 155 28.55 4.05 -1.08
N PRO A 156 29.84 3.90 -1.48
CA PRO A 156 30.17 3.11 -2.67
C PRO A 156 29.80 1.63 -2.53
N MET A 157 29.89 1.08 -1.31
CA MET A 157 29.52 -0.31 -1.05
C MET A 157 28.01 -0.50 -1.16
N ASP A 158 27.23 0.32 -0.46
CA ASP A 158 25.76 0.26 -0.52
C ASP A 158 25.28 0.49 -1.96
N PHE A 159 25.86 1.46 -2.67
CA PHE A 159 25.56 1.76 -4.07
C PHE A 159 25.80 0.55 -4.99
N GLY A 160 26.97 -0.09 -4.90
CA GLY A 160 27.31 -1.25 -5.71
C GLY A 160 26.39 -2.44 -5.42
N LEU A 161 26.15 -2.72 -4.13
CA LEU A 161 25.33 -3.86 -3.72
C LEU A 161 23.84 -3.69 -4.00
N LEU A 162 23.33 -2.46 -4.10
CA LEU A 162 21.93 -2.18 -4.40
C LEU A 162 21.65 -1.94 -5.88
N ASN A 163 22.68 -1.77 -6.70
CA ASN A 163 22.54 -1.63 -8.16
C ASN A 163 22.93 -2.88 -8.94
N GLN A 164 23.31 -3.98 -8.27
CA GLN A 164 23.73 -5.24 -8.89
C GLN A 164 23.09 -6.43 -8.19
N ASP A 165 22.62 -7.41 -8.97
CA ASP A 165 22.05 -8.68 -8.48
C ASP A 165 20.87 -8.48 -7.51
N CYS A 166 20.00 -7.49 -7.82
CA CYS A 166 18.87 -7.08 -7.00
C CYS A 166 17.54 -7.11 -7.77
N LEU A 167 16.50 -7.66 -7.14
CA LEU A 167 15.12 -7.43 -7.52
C LEU A 167 14.55 -6.35 -6.61
N TRP A 168 14.35 -5.16 -7.15
CA TRP A 168 13.69 -4.06 -6.48
C TRP A 168 12.17 -4.21 -6.55
N VAL A 169 11.51 -3.99 -5.43
CA VAL A 169 10.06 -3.96 -5.30
C VAL A 169 9.70 -2.59 -4.74
N MET A 170 9.16 -1.73 -5.60
CA MET A 170 8.61 -0.45 -5.19
C MET A 170 7.14 -0.69 -4.87
N ASP A 171 6.77 -0.73 -3.58
CA ASP A 171 5.41 -1.04 -3.14
C ASP A 171 4.70 0.20 -2.58
N GLU A 172 3.40 0.30 -2.85
CA GLU A 172 2.58 1.49 -2.61
C GLU A 172 3.14 2.74 -3.32
N VAL A 173 3.52 2.59 -4.59
CA VAL A 173 4.19 3.64 -5.38
C VAL A 173 3.42 4.96 -5.50
N GLN A 174 2.10 4.93 -5.36
CA GLN A 174 1.25 6.12 -5.34
C GLN A 174 1.55 7.05 -4.16
N LEU A 175 2.26 6.57 -3.13
CA LEU A 175 2.69 7.34 -1.96
C LEU A 175 4.17 7.73 -2.02
N MET A 176 4.86 7.44 -3.13
CA MET A 176 6.32 7.63 -3.24
C MET A 176 6.73 8.93 -3.94
N ASP A 177 5.84 9.58 -4.70
CA ASP A 177 6.12 10.84 -5.41
C ASP A 177 7.49 10.81 -6.13
N ALA A 178 8.45 11.67 -5.75
CA ALA A 178 9.81 11.68 -6.30
C ALA A 178 10.55 10.33 -6.22
N GLY A 179 10.22 9.49 -5.25
CA GLY A 179 10.77 8.14 -5.12
C GLY A 179 10.37 7.22 -6.27
N LEU A 180 9.15 7.36 -6.79
CA LEU A 180 8.69 6.63 -7.98
C LEU A 180 9.50 7.06 -9.21
N ALA A 181 9.54 8.36 -9.50
CA ALA A 181 10.28 8.90 -10.64
C ALA A 181 11.77 8.51 -10.58
N THR A 182 12.39 8.61 -9.40
CA THR A 182 13.79 8.21 -9.18
C THR A 182 14.00 6.73 -9.48
N SER A 183 13.10 5.86 -9.01
CA SER A 183 13.21 4.41 -9.25
C SER A 183 13.07 4.04 -10.73
N ALA A 184 12.19 4.73 -11.46
CA ALA A 184 12.02 4.56 -12.90
C ALA A 184 13.27 5.00 -13.66
N GLN A 185 13.81 6.17 -13.35
CA GLN A 185 15.02 6.69 -13.99
C GLN A 185 16.25 5.81 -13.71
N LEU A 186 16.42 5.36 -12.46
CA LEU A 186 17.47 4.40 -12.11
C LEU A 186 17.34 3.10 -12.89
N GLN A 187 16.12 2.59 -13.09
CA GLN A 187 15.93 1.38 -13.89
C GLN A 187 16.23 1.63 -15.37
N ALA A 188 15.84 2.77 -15.93
CA ALA A 188 16.15 3.13 -17.31
C ALA A 188 17.67 3.11 -17.56
N PHE A 189 18.46 3.73 -16.67
CA PHE A 189 19.93 3.68 -16.77
C PHE A 189 20.49 2.26 -16.66
N ARG A 190 19.89 1.38 -15.84
CA ARG A 190 20.30 -0.04 -15.76
C ARG A 190 20.01 -0.79 -17.06
N GLU A 191 18.89 -0.51 -17.73
CA GLU A 191 18.58 -1.12 -19.04
C GLU A 191 19.54 -0.63 -20.12
N GLU A 192 19.89 0.66 -20.14
CA GLU A 192 20.90 1.20 -21.06
C GLU A 192 22.27 0.54 -20.87
N GLU A 193 22.75 0.43 -19.63
CA GLU A 193 24.02 -0.22 -19.31
C GLU A 193 24.00 -1.72 -19.62
N GLN A 194 22.84 -2.38 -19.43
CA GLN A 194 22.66 -3.76 -19.86
C GLN A 194 22.73 -3.89 -21.39
N GLY A 195 22.12 -2.96 -22.14
CA GLY A 195 22.19 -2.91 -23.60
C GLY A 195 23.62 -2.70 -24.13
N ARG A 196 24.48 -2.03 -23.35
CA ARG A 196 25.92 -1.87 -23.64
C ARG A 196 26.77 -3.08 -23.24
N GLY A 197 26.19 -4.10 -22.61
CA GLY A 197 26.91 -5.26 -22.08
C GLY A 197 27.76 -4.95 -20.83
N ALA A 198 27.53 -3.81 -20.17
CA ALA A 198 28.25 -3.39 -18.96
C ALA A 198 27.64 -3.95 -17.66
N SER A 199 26.46 -4.58 -17.74
CA SER A 199 25.79 -5.20 -16.59
C SER A 199 26.30 -6.62 -16.32
N LEU A 200 26.79 -6.88 -15.10
CA LEU A 200 27.34 -8.18 -14.70
C LEU A 200 26.28 -9.16 -14.18
N ARG A 201 25.24 -8.64 -13.53
CA ARG A 201 24.17 -9.41 -12.88
C ARG A 201 22.84 -8.67 -13.03
N PRO A 202 21.70 -9.38 -13.08
CA PRO A 202 20.40 -8.75 -13.28
C PRO A 202 20.07 -7.79 -12.13
N CYS A 203 19.64 -6.58 -12.48
CA CYS A 203 19.06 -5.62 -11.54
C CYS A 203 17.75 -5.11 -12.13
N LYS A 204 16.63 -5.54 -11.55
CA LYS A 204 15.29 -5.33 -12.13
C LYS A 204 14.36 -4.69 -11.10
N THR A 205 13.34 -3.98 -11.57
CA THR A 205 12.39 -3.28 -10.71
C THR A 205 10.95 -3.68 -11.00
N TRP A 206 10.21 -4.01 -9.94
CA TRP A 206 8.77 -4.25 -9.94
C TRP A 206 8.09 -3.08 -9.24
N TRP A 207 7.23 -2.35 -9.96
CA TRP A 207 6.40 -1.29 -9.39
C TRP A 207 5.03 -1.84 -9.07
N MET A 208 4.57 -1.66 -7.83
CA MET A 208 3.37 -2.31 -7.32
C MET A 208 2.45 -1.31 -6.62
N SER A 209 1.18 -1.27 -7.05
CA SER A 209 0.12 -0.51 -6.41
C SER A 209 -1.25 -0.92 -6.95
N ALA A 210 -2.31 -0.77 -6.15
CA ALA A 210 -3.69 -0.93 -6.62
C ALA A 210 -4.06 0.10 -7.71
N THR A 211 -3.47 1.28 -7.66
CA THR A 211 -3.81 2.44 -8.51
C THR A 211 -2.72 2.75 -9.54
N LEU A 212 -1.77 1.83 -9.74
CA LEU A 212 -0.61 2.01 -10.63
C LEU A 212 -1.03 2.32 -12.08
N GLN A 213 -0.53 3.43 -12.62
CA GLN A 213 -0.61 3.72 -14.05
C GLN A 213 0.73 3.50 -14.75
N PRO A 214 0.76 2.88 -15.94
CA PRO A 214 2.00 2.73 -16.72
C PRO A 214 2.71 4.06 -17.00
N ALA A 215 1.93 5.11 -17.28
CA ALA A 215 2.45 6.45 -17.57
C ALA A 215 3.28 7.05 -16.43
N TRP A 216 3.05 6.64 -15.17
CA TRP A 216 3.86 7.10 -14.04
C TRP A 216 5.30 6.58 -14.08
N VAL A 217 5.54 5.46 -14.78
CA VAL A 217 6.85 4.81 -14.89
C VAL A 217 7.49 5.11 -16.24
N ASN A 218 6.73 5.13 -17.33
CA ASN A 218 7.26 5.28 -18.70
C ASN A 218 6.90 6.61 -19.38
N GLY A 219 6.31 7.57 -18.65
CA GLY A 219 5.95 8.88 -19.18
C GLY A 219 7.11 9.88 -19.24
N GLY A 220 8.18 9.65 -18.47
CA GLY A 220 9.34 10.54 -18.41
C GLY A 220 10.25 10.45 -19.64
N PRO A 221 11.00 11.52 -19.97
CA PRO A 221 11.87 11.58 -21.16
C PRO A 221 12.91 10.46 -21.18
N ASP A 222 13.56 10.20 -20.03
CA ASP A 222 14.60 9.17 -19.90
C ASP A 222 14.02 7.74 -19.79
N THR A 223 12.73 7.62 -19.47
CA THR A 223 12.09 6.33 -19.17
C THR A 223 11.28 5.78 -20.33
N ARG A 224 10.84 6.63 -21.25
CA ARG A 224 9.84 6.28 -22.28
C ARG A 224 10.30 5.23 -23.27
N GLU A 225 11.58 5.20 -23.59
CA GLU A 225 12.16 4.22 -24.52
C GLU A 225 12.65 2.98 -23.77
N PRO A 226 13.48 3.09 -22.70
CA PRO A 226 13.97 1.91 -21.98
C PRO A 226 12.89 1.11 -21.25
N LEU A 227 11.78 1.76 -20.85
CA LEU A 227 10.67 1.16 -20.10
C LEU A 227 9.35 1.19 -20.87
N ARG A 228 9.40 1.21 -22.20
CA ARG A 228 8.18 1.26 -23.04
C ARG A 228 7.28 0.05 -22.82
N ASP A 229 7.86 -1.15 -22.94
CA ASP A 229 7.15 -2.41 -23.04
C ASP A 229 7.13 -3.18 -21.71
N LEU A 230 6.79 -2.48 -20.62
CA LEU A 230 6.68 -3.11 -19.31
C LEU A 230 5.51 -4.09 -19.26
N ALA A 231 5.82 -5.36 -19.00
CA ALA A 231 4.81 -6.36 -18.70
C ALA A 231 3.98 -5.93 -17.49
N GLN A 232 2.67 -6.11 -17.56
CA GLN A 232 1.76 -5.75 -16.47
C GLN A 232 1.00 -6.98 -15.96
N ILE A 233 1.14 -7.24 -14.65
CA ILE A 233 0.32 -8.22 -13.93
C ILE A 233 -0.92 -7.50 -13.41
N ARG A 234 -2.08 -7.96 -13.88
CA ARG A 234 -3.43 -7.57 -13.45
C ARG A 234 -4.28 -8.83 -13.36
N ILE A 235 -5.34 -8.78 -12.55
CA ILE A 235 -6.33 -9.86 -12.52
C ILE A 235 -7.32 -9.62 -13.67
N PRO A 236 -7.34 -10.50 -14.69
CA PRO A 236 -8.26 -10.33 -15.82
C PRO A 236 -9.71 -10.49 -15.36
N PRO A 237 -10.69 -9.85 -16.03
CA PRO A 237 -12.10 -9.92 -15.63
C PRO A 237 -12.61 -11.35 -15.38
N ALA A 238 -12.21 -12.31 -16.20
CA ALA A 238 -12.61 -13.71 -16.08
C ALA A 238 -12.11 -14.42 -14.79
N GLN A 239 -11.09 -13.87 -14.12
CA GLN A 239 -10.52 -14.42 -12.89
C GLN A 239 -10.92 -13.63 -11.63
N ARG A 240 -11.71 -12.56 -11.78
CA ARG A 240 -12.21 -11.73 -10.67
C ARG A 240 -13.30 -12.49 -9.92
N SER A 241 -12.88 -13.28 -8.94
CA SER A 241 -13.73 -14.18 -8.17
C SER A 241 -13.46 -14.07 -6.68
N GLY A 242 -14.44 -14.46 -5.87
CA GLY A 242 -14.36 -14.39 -4.42
C GLY A 242 -15.00 -13.13 -3.83
N PRO A 243 -14.92 -12.98 -2.48
CA PRO A 243 -15.74 -12.02 -1.74
C PRO A 243 -15.55 -10.55 -2.16
N LEU A 244 -14.37 -10.18 -2.68
CA LEU A 244 -14.10 -8.80 -3.10
C LEU A 244 -14.83 -8.39 -4.40
N TRP A 245 -15.20 -9.35 -5.26
CA TRP A 245 -15.90 -9.10 -6.53
C TRP A 245 -17.33 -9.63 -6.56
N ASP A 246 -17.74 -10.34 -5.51
CA ASP A 246 -19.13 -10.68 -5.31
C ASP A 246 -19.88 -9.46 -4.78
N ALA A 247 -20.80 -8.91 -5.59
CA ALA A 247 -21.60 -7.74 -5.26
C ALA A 247 -22.57 -8.00 -4.10
N GLN A 248 -22.89 -9.27 -3.81
CA GLN A 248 -23.64 -9.64 -2.62
C GLN A 248 -22.73 -9.74 -1.38
N ALA A 249 -21.43 -9.91 -1.57
CA ALA A 249 -20.47 -10.07 -0.50
C ALA A 249 -19.87 -8.74 -0.01
N VAL A 250 -19.73 -7.72 -0.87
CA VAL A 250 -19.21 -6.39 -0.49
C VAL A 250 -20.05 -5.27 -1.09
N ARG A 251 -20.57 -4.38 -0.24
CA ARG A 251 -21.28 -3.16 -0.65
C ARG A 251 -20.76 -1.94 0.10
N LYS A 252 -20.55 -0.83 -0.60
CA LYS A 252 -20.03 0.42 -0.04
C LYS A 252 -20.78 1.62 -0.62
N PRO A 253 -22.06 1.82 -0.26
CA PRO A 253 -22.84 2.94 -0.76
C PRO A 253 -22.14 4.26 -0.43
N LEU A 254 -22.00 5.12 -1.44
CA LEU A 254 -21.35 6.41 -1.36
C LEU A 254 -22.38 7.53 -1.19
N GLN A 255 -22.08 8.45 -0.27
CA GLN A 255 -22.76 9.72 -0.15
C GLN A 255 -21.72 10.85 -0.21
N VAL A 256 -21.93 11.81 -1.10
CA VAL A 256 -21.12 13.03 -1.15
C VAL A 256 -21.86 14.14 -0.40
N ARG A 257 -21.20 14.75 0.58
CA ARG A 257 -21.76 15.83 1.42
C ARG A 257 -20.97 17.11 1.21
N GLN A 258 -21.62 18.14 0.71
CA GLN A 258 -21.02 19.48 0.66
C GLN A 258 -21.12 20.11 2.06
N VAL A 259 -19.98 20.53 2.62
CA VAL A 259 -19.89 21.16 3.93
C VAL A 259 -19.42 22.59 3.75
N GLN A 260 -20.32 23.54 3.93
CA GLN A 260 -19.96 24.95 3.83
C GLN A 260 -18.95 25.33 4.93
N PRO A 261 -17.92 26.14 4.62
CA PRO A 261 -17.03 26.69 5.62
C PRO A 261 -17.84 27.47 6.67
N ALA A 262 -17.70 27.10 7.94
CA ALA A 262 -18.43 27.73 9.04
C ALA A 262 -17.51 28.67 9.81
N GLY A 263 -17.54 29.95 9.47
CA GLY A 263 -16.90 31.04 10.25
C GLY A 263 -15.50 30.73 10.76
N LYS A 264 -15.27 30.91 12.08
CA LYS A 264 -13.98 30.65 12.74
C LYS A 264 -13.71 29.13 12.86
N PRO A 265 -12.42 28.69 12.90
CA PRO A 265 -12.05 27.27 12.95
C PRO A 265 -12.83 26.39 13.96
N PRO A 266 -13.12 26.84 15.21
CA PRO A 266 -13.87 26.02 16.17
C PRO A 266 -15.31 25.71 15.73
N ALA A 267 -15.96 26.61 15.00
CA ALA A 267 -17.32 26.39 14.51
C ALA A 267 -17.32 25.34 13.39
N HIS A 268 -16.35 25.41 12.47
CA HIS A 268 -16.19 24.41 11.41
C HIS A 268 -15.83 23.02 11.95
N ALA A 269 -14.91 22.94 12.93
CA ALA A 269 -14.60 21.68 13.61
C ALA A 269 -15.82 21.06 14.30
N SER A 270 -16.68 21.89 14.90
CA SER A 270 -17.92 21.43 15.54
C SER A 270 -18.93 20.90 14.53
N LEU A 271 -19.05 21.55 13.36
CA LEU A 271 -19.88 21.08 12.25
C LEU A 271 -19.42 19.71 11.73
N LEU A 272 -18.11 19.53 11.51
CA LEU A 272 -17.54 18.25 11.07
C LEU A 272 -17.68 17.16 12.14
N ALA A 273 -17.51 17.50 13.43
CA ALA A 273 -17.76 16.57 14.53
C ALA A 273 -19.23 16.14 14.60
N ALA A 274 -20.18 17.05 14.36
CA ALA A 274 -21.60 16.71 14.29
C ALA A 274 -21.90 15.74 13.13
N LEU A 275 -21.33 15.99 11.94
CA LEU A 275 -21.44 15.06 10.80
C LEU A 275 -20.89 13.67 11.14
N VAL A 276 -19.74 13.59 11.80
CA VAL A 276 -19.15 12.32 12.24
C VAL A 276 -20.05 11.61 13.26
N ALA A 277 -20.57 12.34 14.24
CA ALA A 277 -21.43 11.77 15.27
C ALA A 277 -22.77 11.27 14.69
N GLU A 278 -23.35 12.00 13.74
CA GLU A 278 -24.54 11.59 12.99
C GLU A 278 -24.26 10.31 12.20
N ALA A 279 -23.17 10.27 11.42
CA ALA A 279 -22.79 9.10 10.64
C ALA A 279 -22.54 7.87 11.51
N HIS A 280 -21.86 8.05 12.65
CA HIS A 280 -21.62 6.99 13.62
C HIS A 280 -22.92 6.46 14.24
N ALA A 281 -23.85 7.35 14.58
CA ALA A 281 -25.16 6.96 15.11
C ALA A 281 -26.02 6.24 14.04
N ALA A 282 -26.09 6.77 12.82
CA ALA A 282 -26.82 6.19 11.70
C ALA A 282 -26.28 4.81 11.30
N GLY A 283 -24.96 4.61 11.37
CA GLY A 283 -24.30 3.31 11.19
C GLY A 283 -24.46 2.34 12.37
N GLY A 284 -25.30 2.67 13.36
CA GLY A 284 -25.62 1.79 14.48
C GLY A 284 -24.54 1.68 15.55
N ARG A 285 -23.69 2.70 15.73
CA ARG A 285 -22.67 2.78 16.80
C ARG A 285 -21.78 1.55 16.92
N GLY A 286 -21.16 1.17 15.81
CA GLY A 286 -20.29 0.00 15.79
C GLY A 286 -20.96 -1.30 15.34
N ALA A 287 -22.25 -1.27 14.98
CA ALA A 287 -23.00 -2.46 14.54
C ALA A 287 -22.27 -3.30 13.46
N ARG A 288 -21.57 -2.65 12.53
CA ARG A 288 -20.76 -3.29 11.47
C ARG A 288 -19.24 -3.09 11.64
N GLY A 289 -18.80 -2.73 12.85
CA GLY A 289 -17.43 -2.33 13.14
C GLY A 289 -17.29 -0.81 13.32
N PRO A 290 -16.07 -0.32 13.60
CA PRO A 290 -15.83 1.07 14.02
C PRO A 290 -16.16 2.08 12.92
N THR A 291 -16.30 3.34 13.32
CA THR A 291 -16.32 4.48 12.39
C THR A 291 -14.90 4.99 12.19
N LEU A 292 -14.44 5.02 10.95
CA LEU A 292 -13.16 5.61 10.56
C LEU A 292 -13.39 7.00 9.97
N VAL A 293 -12.70 8.00 10.51
CA VAL A 293 -12.71 9.36 9.99
C VAL A 293 -11.34 9.67 9.42
N VAL A 294 -11.23 10.06 8.15
CA VAL A 294 -9.94 10.38 7.51
C VAL A 294 -9.95 11.80 6.97
N VAL A 295 -9.04 12.64 7.47
CA VAL A 295 -8.89 14.04 7.04
C VAL A 295 -7.47 14.34 6.58
N ASN A 296 -7.32 15.35 5.75
CA ASN A 296 -6.09 15.57 4.99
C ASN A 296 -4.98 16.25 5.81
N ARG A 297 -5.33 16.92 6.92
CA ARG A 297 -4.38 17.67 7.76
C ARG A 297 -4.46 17.25 9.22
N VAL A 298 -3.31 17.22 9.89
CA VAL A 298 -3.19 16.83 11.30
C VAL A 298 -3.98 17.77 12.19
N GLU A 299 -3.94 19.07 11.92
CA GLU A 299 -4.66 20.10 12.65
C GLU A 299 -6.16 19.81 12.65
N ARG A 300 -6.73 19.45 11.49
CA ARG A 300 -8.14 19.11 11.35
C ARG A 300 -8.52 17.84 12.11
N ALA A 301 -7.67 16.82 12.07
CA ALA A 301 -7.90 15.59 12.82
C ALA A 301 -7.96 15.87 14.34
N VAL A 302 -7.05 16.70 14.84
CA VAL A 302 -7.01 17.12 16.25
C VAL A 302 -8.24 17.95 16.63
N GLU A 303 -8.66 18.88 15.77
CA GLU A 303 -9.84 19.72 15.98
C GLU A 303 -11.13 18.91 16.05
N ILE A 304 -11.37 18.01 15.09
CA ILE A 304 -12.53 17.11 15.08
C ILE A 304 -12.52 16.21 16.32
N TYR A 305 -11.38 15.61 16.66
CA TYR A 305 -11.25 14.78 17.85
C TYR A 305 -11.61 15.54 19.13
N LYS A 306 -11.10 16.76 19.31
CA LYS A 306 -11.42 17.61 20.47
C LYS A 306 -12.90 17.96 20.53
N ALA A 307 -13.51 18.29 19.38
CA ALA A 307 -14.93 18.62 19.31
C ALA A 307 -15.82 17.41 19.64
N LEU A 308 -15.49 16.22 19.12
CA LEU A 308 -16.16 14.96 19.48
C LEU A 308 -16.02 14.65 20.98
N ALA A 309 -14.81 14.77 21.53
CA ALA A 309 -14.56 14.53 22.95
C ALA A 309 -15.32 15.51 23.87
N ALA A 310 -15.49 16.77 23.44
CA ALA A 310 -16.28 17.76 24.16
C ALA A 310 -17.77 17.44 24.14
N ALA A 311 -18.31 17.03 22.98
CA ALA A 311 -19.70 16.62 22.81
C ALA A 311 -20.02 15.31 23.57
N ALA A 312 -19.04 14.43 23.73
CA ALA A 312 -19.18 13.17 24.44
C ALA A 312 -19.28 13.29 25.96
N LYS A 313 -19.23 14.48 26.58
CA LYS A 313 -19.34 14.63 28.05
C LYS A 313 -20.75 14.46 28.63
N GLY A 314 -21.71 13.98 27.84
CA GLY A 314 -23.09 13.66 28.28
C GLY A 314 -23.25 12.24 28.88
N PRO A 315 -24.42 11.88 29.44
CA PRO A 315 -24.66 10.62 30.18
C PRO A 315 -24.56 9.31 29.36
N SER A 316 -24.25 9.39 28.06
CA SER A 316 -24.19 8.26 27.12
C SER A 316 -22.77 8.02 26.56
N SER A 317 -21.73 8.37 27.31
CA SER A 317 -20.35 8.55 26.82
C SER A 317 -19.49 7.27 26.71
N GLY A 318 -20.08 6.16 26.24
CA GLY A 318 -19.42 4.85 26.13
C GLY A 318 -18.54 4.65 24.88
N THR A 319 -18.63 5.54 23.88
CA THR A 319 -17.89 5.41 22.61
C THR A 319 -16.38 5.58 22.81
N ASP A 320 -15.60 4.60 22.37
CA ASP A 320 -14.14 4.67 22.38
C ASP A 320 -13.66 5.63 21.27
N LEU A 321 -13.06 6.76 21.65
CA LEU A 321 -12.57 7.76 20.71
C LEU A 321 -11.04 7.71 20.60
N ARG A 322 -10.52 7.54 19.38
CA ARG A 322 -9.07 7.45 19.08
C ARG A 322 -8.63 8.51 18.07
N LEU A 323 -7.39 8.98 18.22
CA LEU A 323 -6.73 9.91 17.29
C LEU A 323 -5.45 9.29 16.74
N VAL A 324 -5.28 9.30 15.42
CA VAL A 324 -4.18 8.62 14.71
C VAL A 324 -3.54 9.56 13.68
N HIS A 325 -2.31 9.97 13.90
CA HIS A 325 -1.54 10.76 12.91
C HIS A 325 -0.03 10.60 13.10
N SER A 326 0.77 11.15 12.18
CA SER A 326 2.22 10.97 12.17
C SER A 326 2.97 11.68 13.33
N ARG A 327 2.40 12.73 13.92
CA ARG A 327 3.02 13.54 14.99
C ARG A 327 3.01 12.92 16.41
N PHE A 328 2.92 11.59 16.53
CA PHE A 328 3.07 10.87 17.81
C PHE A 328 4.45 10.21 17.91
N ARG A 329 5.00 10.07 19.13
CA ARG A 329 6.30 9.42 19.32
C ARG A 329 6.16 7.91 19.09
N PRO A 330 7.24 7.20 18.72
CA PRO A 330 7.20 5.75 18.55
C PRO A 330 6.59 5.00 19.74
N ALA A 331 6.97 5.37 20.97
CA ALA A 331 6.42 4.77 22.19
C ALA A 331 4.89 4.96 22.33
N ASP A 332 4.35 6.12 21.92
CA ASP A 332 2.92 6.38 21.97
C ASP A 332 2.14 5.51 20.96
N ARG A 333 2.80 5.13 19.85
CA ARG A 333 2.20 4.34 18.75
C ARG A 333 2.38 2.83 18.89
N ALA A 334 3.32 2.38 19.71
CA ALA A 334 3.71 0.97 19.83
C ALA A 334 2.50 0.04 20.02
N HIS A 335 1.56 0.44 20.87
CA HIS A 335 0.39 -0.35 21.23
C HIS A 335 -0.79 -0.21 20.25
N TRP A 336 -0.78 0.72 19.29
CA TRP A 336 -1.95 1.00 18.45
C TRP A 336 -2.35 -0.22 17.62
N ARG A 337 -1.36 -0.89 17.02
CA ARG A 337 -1.57 -2.10 16.22
C ARG A 337 -2.20 -3.21 17.03
N GLU A 338 -1.77 -3.41 18.27
CA GLU A 338 -2.29 -4.47 19.13
C GLU A 338 -3.66 -4.12 19.74
N SER A 339 -3.93 -2.84 20.00
CA SER A 339 -5.14 -2.40 20.74
C SER A 339 -6.33 -2.01 19.85
N PHE A 340 -6.12 -1.28 18.75
CA PHE A 340 -7.24 -0.75 17.97
C PHE A 340 -7.04 -0.66 16.45
N LEU A 341 -5.83 -0.85 15.93
CA LEU A 341 -5.53 -0.86 14.49
C LEU A 341 -5.28 -2.29 13.97
N ASN A 342 -6.14 -3.23 14.36
CA ASN A 342 -6.11 -4.62 13.91
C ASN A 342 -7.51 -5.16 13.62
N ARG A 343 -7.53 -6.32 12.96
CA ARG A 343 -8.74 -7.05 12.60
C ARG A 343 -9.66 -7.36 13.76
N ALA A 344 -9.14 -7.80 14.92
CA ALA A 344 -9.96 -8.17 16.08
C ALA A 344 -10.67 -6.94 16.67
N ALA A 345 -10.02 -5.79 16.63
CA ALA A 345 -10.55 -4.50 17.03
C ALA A 345 -11.59 -3.90 16.06
N CYS A 346 -11.92 -4.60 14.97
CA CYS A 346 -12.92 -4.21 13.98
C CYS A 346 -14.20 -5.06 14.02
N ALA A 347 -14.38 -5.89 15.06
CA ALA A 347 -15.53 -6.75 15.18
C ALA A 347 -16.87 -5.98 15.26
N PRO A 348 -17.99 -6.57 14.79
CA PRO A 348 -19.33 -6.02 15.04
C PRO A 348 -19.57 -5.74 16.52
N GLY A 349 -20.24 -4.63 16.82
CA GLY A 349 -20.54 -4.16 18.18
C GLY A 349 -19.45 -3.31 18.83
N VAL A 350 -18.30 -3.09 18.17
CA VAL A 350 -17.24 -2.20 18.67
C VAL A 350 -17.65 -0.74 18.48
N ASP A 351 -18.23 -0.14 19.52
CA ASP A 351 -18.57 1.29 19.60
C ASP A 351 -17.29 2.13 19.70
N ARG A 352 -16.72 2.46 18.53
CA ARG A 352 -15.47 3.22 18.41
C ARG A 352 -15.49 4.19 17.23
N ILE A 353 -14.90 5.36 17.45
CA ILE A 353 -14.58 6.34 16.41
C ILE A 353 -13.06 6.52 16.35
N ILE A 354 -12.47 6.34 15.18
CA ILE A 354 -11.03 6.56 14.94
C ILE A 354 -10.90 7.77 14.02
N VAL A 355 -10.40 8.88 14.55
CA VAL A 355 -10.05 10.07 13.75
C VAL A 355 -8.61 9.97 13.30
N ALA A 356 -8.37 9.99 12.01
CA ALA A 356 -7.07 9.73 11.41
C ALA A 356 -6.73 10.70 10.28
N THR A 357 -5.43 10.77 9.95
CA THR A 357 -4.96 11.33 8.68
C THR A 357 -4.62 10.22 7.68
N GLN A 358 -3.90 10.53 6.60
CA GLN A 358 -3.48 9.57 5.55
C GLN A 358 -2.65 8.39 6.08
N VAL A 359 -2.22 8.41 7.34
CA VAL A 359 -1.46 7.31 7.97
C VAL A 359 -2.21 5.97 8.01
N VAL A 360 -3.53 5.97 7.81
CA VAL A 360 -4.35 4.73 7.70
C VAL A 360 -4.53 4.25 6.26
N GLU A 361 -4.05 5.00 5.27
CA GLU A 361 -4.16 4.60 3.85
C GLU A 361 -3.28 3.38 3.54
N ALA A 362 -2.19 3.17 4.28
CA ALA A 362 -1.30 2.02 4.10
C ALA A 362 -0.82 1.45 5.45
N GLY A 363 -0.59 0.13 5.50
CA GLY A 363 0.08 -0.52 6.64
C GLY A 363 -0.77 -0.73 7.89
N VAL A 364 -2.09 -0.60 7.76
CA VAL A 364 -3.08 -0.93 8.80
C VAL A 364 -4.07 -1.97 8.29
N ASP A 365 -4.34 -2.98 9.11
CA ASP A 365 -5.33 -4.03 8.81
C ASP A 365 -6.61 -3.74 9.61
N ILE A 366 -7.39 -2.79 9.09
CA ILE A 366 -8.67 -2.37 9.69
C ILE A 366 -9.81 -2.47 8.68
N SER A 367 -11.02 -2.72 9.19
CA SER A 367 -12.27 -2.72 8.43
C SER A 367 -13.34 -1.95 9.20
N ALA A 368 -13.60 -0.72 8.79
CA ALA A 368 -14.66 0.12 9.35
C ALA A 368 -16.05 -0.26 8.78
N GLY A 369 -17.08 -0.10 9.60
CA GLY A 369 -18.48 -0.19 9.19
C GLY A 369 -19.02 1.14 8.67
N VAL A 370 -18.37 2.25 9.02
CA VAL A 370 -18.66 3.59 8.49
C VAL A 370 -17.33 4.28 8.19
N LEU A 371 -17.21 4.87 7.00
CA LEU A 371 -16.08 5.73 6.61
C LEU A 371 -16.59 7.15 6.38
N VAL A 372 -16.05 8.11 7.12
CA VAL A 372 -16.24 9.53 6.87
C VAL A 372 -14.90 10.11 6.43
N THR A 373 -14.76 10.49 5.16
CA THR A 373 -13.49 10.98 4.63
C THR A 373 -13.64 12.38 4.03
N GLU A 374 -12.63 13.20 4.22
CA GLU A 374 -12.47 14.45 3.46
C GLU A 374 -12.20 14.11 1.99
N LEU A 375 -12.67 14.97 1.06
CA LEU A 375 -12.29 14.90 -0.35
C LEU A 375 -10.76 14.89 -0.49
N ALA A 376 -10.25 13.99 -1.32
CA ALA A 376 -8.82 13.82 -1.59
C ALA A 376 -8.65 13.38 -3.05
N PRO A 377 -7.41 13.38 -3.60
CA PRO A 377 -7.15 12.82 -4.91
C PRO A 377 -7.67 11.39 -5.02
N TRP A 378 -8.12 11.01 -6.21
CA TRP A 378 -8.75 9.72 -6.46
C TRP A 378 -7.95 8.51 -5.93
N PRO A 379 -6.61 8.42 -6.06
CA PRO A 379 -5.86 7.30 -5.51
C PRO A 379 -5.95 7.20 -3.99
N SER A 380 -5.93 8.34 -3.29
CA SER A 380 -6.06 8.40 -1.83
C SER A 380 -7.45 7.92 -1.39
N LEU A 381 -8.50 8.36 -2.10
CA LEU A 381 -9.88 7.90 -1.84
C LEU A 381 -10.02 6.39 -2.01
N VAL A 382 -9.51 5.82 -3.11
CA VAL A 382 -9.53 4.37 -3.35
C VAL A 382 -8.86 3.59 -2.20
N GLN A 383 -7.74 4.10 -1.66
CA GLN A 383 -7.08 3.49 -0.50
C GLN A 383 -7.92 3.57 0.77
N ARG A 384 -8.56 4.72 1.03
CA ARG A 384 -9.47 4.92 2.17
C ARG A 384 -10.70 4.02 2.08
N PHE A 385 -11.30 3.88 0.90
CA PHE A 385 -12.40 2.94 0.65
C PHE A 385 -11.97 1.49 0.90
N GLY A 386 -10.70 1.16 0.67
CA GLY A 386 -10.08 -0.12 1.05
C GLY A 386 -9.94 -0.36 2.56
N ARG A 387 -10.37 0.57 3.42
CA ARG A 387 -10.37 0.44 4.90
C ARG A 387 -11.77 0.31 5.51
N CYS A 388 -12.82 0.27 4.69
CA CYS A 388 -14.19 -0.07 5.11
C CYS A 388 -14.68 -1.30 4.36
N ALA A 389 -15.53 -2.13 5.00
CA ALA A 389 -15.97 -3.44 4.50
C ALA A 389 -14.83 -4.24 3.81
N ARG A 390 -13.63 -4.20 4.40
CA ARG A 390 -12.40 -4.81 3.85
C ARG A 390 -12.45 -6.34 3.90
N TYR A 391 -13.16 -6.88 4.90
CA TYR A 391 -13.27 -8.32 5.12
C TYR A 391 -14.56 -8.93 4.55
N GLY A 392 -15.31 -8.19 3.72
CA GLY A 392 -16.68 -8.52 3.36
C GLY A 392 -17.70 -7.65 4.11
N GLY A 393 -18.95 -7.75 3.68
CA GLY A 393 -20.10 -7.07 4.26
C GLY A 393 -20.40 -5.70 3.65
N GLU A 394 -21.12 -4.89 4.39
CA GLU A 394 -21.54 -3.55 3.99
C GLU A 394 -20.87 -2.48 4.86
N ALA A 395 -20.50 -1.35 4.26
CA ALA A 395 -20.07 -0.17 5.00
C ALA A 395 -20.59 1.13 4.36
N ASP A 396 -21.03 2.07 5.18
CA ASP A 396 -21.48 3.37 4.68
C ASP A 396 -20.27 4.28 4.43
N VAL A 397 -20.20 4.89 3.25
CA VAL A 397 -19.11 5.80 2.88
C VAL A 397 -19.65 7.20 2.68
N ILE A 398 -19.12 8.14 3.44
CA ILE A 398 -19.42 9.57 3.33
C ILE A 398 -18.15 10.29 2.93
N VAL A 399 -18.13 10.87 1.74
CA VAL A 399 -17.10 11.82 1.33
C VAL A 399 -17.62 13.22 1.59
N PHE A 400 -17.03 13.92 2.54
CA PHE A 400 -17.37 15.32 2.77
C PHE A 400 -16.39 16.22 2.04
N ASP A 401 -16.94 17.26 1.46
CA ASP A 401 -16.17 18.29 0.81
C ASP A 401 -16.26 19.59 1.60
N ALA A 402 -15.12 19.98 2.17
CA ALA A 402 -14.97 21.16 2.99
C ALA A 402 -14.16 22.26 2.27
N LEU A 403 -13.90 22.14 0.96
CA LEU A 403 -13.17 23.17 0.24
C LEU A 403 -13.98 24.47 0.25
N ALA A 404 -13.33 25.53 0.74
CA ALA A 404 -13.76 26.88 0.44
C ALA A 404 -13.56 27.12 -1.06
N ALA A 405 -14.26 28.09 -1.65
CA ALA A 405 -14.11 28.45 -3.07
C ALA A 405 -12.68 28.96 -3.46
N ASP A 406 -11.67 28.84 -2.58
CA ASP A 406 -10.29 29.24 -2.81
C ASP A 406 -9.34 28.04 -3.04
N ARG A 407 -8.28 28.28 -3.82
CA ARG A 407 -7.23 27.28 -4.12
C ARG A 407 -6.33 26.97 -2.91
N ALA A 408 -6.27 27.83 -1.89
CA ALA A 408 -5.41 27.63 -0.72
C ALA A 408 -5.95 26.53 0.22
N SER A 409 -7.25 26.30 0.17
CA SER A 409 -7.94 25.23 0.89
C SER A 409 -7.64 23.83 0.33
N ALA A 410 -7.17 23.73 -0.93
CA ALA A 410 -6.83 22.47 -1.60
C ALA A 410 -5.60 21.75 -1.01
N ALA A 411 -4.69 22.48 -0.36
CA ALA A 411 -3.52 21.85 0.25
C ALA A 411 -3.93 20.74 1.25
N PRO A 412 -3.22 19.61 1.30
CA PRO A 412 -1.89 19.38 0.73
C PRO A 412 -1.87 18.97 -0.76
N TYR A 413 -3.02 18.91 -1.44
CA TYR A 413 -3.14 18.42 -2.80
C TYR A 413 -3.34 19.54 -3.83
N ALA A 414 -3.17 19.23 -5.12
CA ALA A 414 -3.49 20.17 -6.18
C ALA A 414 -5.01 20.31 -6.36
N ALA A 415 -5.48 21.51 -6.70
CA ALA A 415 -6.92 21.76 -6.87
C ALA A 415 -7.50 20.93 -8.03
N GLU A 416 -6.71 20.72 -9.07
CA GLU A 416 -7.07 19.94 -10.26
C GLU A 416 -7.31 18.46 -9.92
N GLU A 417 -6.50 17.87 -9.02
CA GLU A 417 -6.68 16.49 -8.54
C GLU A 417 -7.98 16.33 -7.74
N LEU A 418 -8.30 17.33 -6.90
CA LEU A 418 -9.52 17.34 -6.11
C LEU A 418 -10.76 17.51 -7.00
N GLU A 419 -10.67 18.34 -8.04
CA GLU A 419 -11.76 18.53 -8.99
C GLU A 419 -12.01 17.29 -9.86
N ALA A 420 -10.94 16.63 -10.30
CA ALA A 420 -11.05 15.34 -10.99
C ALA A 420 -11.73 14.29 -10.09
N ALA A 421 -11.32 14.19 -8.83
CA ALA A 421 -11.93 13.29 -7.86
C ALA A 421 -13.41 13.63 -7.60
N ARG A 422 -13.75 14.91 -7.41
CA ARG A 422 -15.13 15.39 -7.25
C ARG A 422 -16.00 14.99 -8.44
N SER A 423 -15.50 15.23 -9.65
CA SER A 423 -16.19 14.91 -10.90
C SER A 423 -16.39 13.40 -11.09
N ALA A 424 -15.52 12.55 -10.56
CA ALA A 424 -15.69 11.10 -10.57
C ALA A 424 -16.69 10.62 -9.49
N LEU A 425 -16.64 11.17 -8.29
CA LEU A 425 -17.56 10.83 -7.20
C LEU A 425 -19.03 11.14 -7.55
N ALA A 426 -19.29 12.10 -8.44
CA ALA A 426 -20.63 12.40 -8.93
C ALA A 426 -21.23 11.31 -9.85
N LEU A 427 -20.41 10.35 -10.30
CA LEU A 427 -20.80 9.29 -11.25
C LEU A 427 -20.83 7.90 -10.61
N VAL A 428 -20.56 7.81 -9.31
CA VAL A 428 -20.39 6.53 -8.59
C VAL A 428 -21.30 6.53 -7.37
N ASP A 429 -22.16 5.53 -7.27
CA ASP A 429 -23.05 5.35 -6.11
C ASP A 429 -22.51 4.31 -5.11
N ASP A 430 -21.52 3.51 -5.52
CA ASP A 430 -20.90 2.46 -4.72
C ASP A 430 -19.39 2.39 -4.98
N VAL A 431 -18.60 2.35 -3.90
CA VAL A 431 -17.13 2.36 -3.97
C VAL A 431 -16.51 1.01 -3.58
N ALA A 432 -17.24 -0.09 -3.74
CA ALA A 432 -16.66 -1.42 -3.63
C ALA A 432 -15.62 -1.64 -4.74
N PRO A 433 -14.63 -2.53 -4.57
CA PRO A 433 -13.58 -2.76 -5.55
C PRO A 433 -14.11 -3.04 -6.96
N ARG A 434 -15.16 -3.88 -7.07
CA ARG A 434 -15.84 -4.16 -8.34
C ARG A 434 -16.42 -2.91 -8.99
N SER A 435 -17.10 -2.07 -8.22
CA SER A 435 -17.75 -0.85 -8.72
C SER A 435 -16.72 0.16 -9.21
N LEU A 436 -15.62 0.32 -8.48
CA LEU A 436 -14.50 1.17 -8.87
C LEU A 436 -13.80 0.66 -10.14
N GLU A 437 -13.55 -0.65 -10.24
CA GLU A 437 -12.97 -1.25 -11.45
C GLU A 437 -13.89 -1.07 -12.67
N ALA A 438 -15.19 -1.30 -12.50
CA ALA A 438 -16.18 -1.09 -13.57
C ALA A 438 -16.25 0.38 -13.98
N PHE A 439 -16.19 1.31 -13.03
CA PHE A 439 -16.16 2.74 -13.30
C PHE A 439 -14.93 3.14 -14.14
N GLU A 440 -13.74 2.65 -13.77
CA GLU A 440 -12.50 2.93 -14.50
C GLU A 440 -12.48 2.31 -15.90
N GLU A 441 -13.05 1.12 -16.06
CA GLU A 441 -13.19 0.45 -17.37
C GLU A 441 -14.20 1.17 -18.27
N ALA A 442 -15.26 1.74 -17.70
CA ALA A 442 -16.27 2.50 -18.43
C ALA A 442 -15.82 3.94 -18.78
N HIS A 443 -14.86 4.51 -18.03
CA HIS A 443 -14.39 5.88 -18.21
C HIS A 443 -12.86 5.98 -18.38
N PRO A 444 -12.26 5.27 -19.35
CA PRO A 444 -10.81 5.28 -19.55
C PRO A 444 -10.25 6.67 -19.88
N GLU A 445 -11.06 7.57 -20.45
CA GLU A 445 -10.70 8.96 -20.75
C GLU A 445 -10.36 9.78 -19.49
N ARG A 446 -10.88 9.37 -18.33
CA ARG A 446 -10.61 10.03 -17.03
C ARG A 446 -9.34 9.54 -16.36
N ALA A 447 -8.71 8.47 -16.85
CA ALA A 447 -7.56 7.88 -16.20
C ALA A 447 -6.42 8.90 -16.00
N ALA A 448 -6.15 9.74 -16.99
CA ALA A 448 -5.09 10.75 -16.92
C ALA A 448 -5.35 11.86 -15.89
N SER A 449 -6.61 12.22 -15.62
CA SER A 449 -6.94 13.26 -14.63
C SER A 449 -7.13 12.70 -13.23
N LEU A 450 -7.57 11.45 -13.10
CA LEU A 450 -7.69 10.75 -11.82
C LEU A 450 -6.35 10.21 -11.31
N TYR A 451 -5.42 9.97 -12.22
CA TYR A 451 -4.09 9.45 -11.95
C TYR A 451 -3.03 10.26 -12.70
N PRO A 452 -2.89 11.56 -12.38
CA PRO A 452 -1.96 12.45 -13.08
C PRO A 452 -0.49 12.03 -12.92
#